data_AF-A0A9N9TH78-F1
#
_entry.id   AF-A0A9N9TH78-F1
#
_cell.length_a   1.000
_cell.length_b   1.000
_cell.length_c   1.000
_cell.angle_alpha   90.00
_cell.angle_beta   90.00
_cell.angle_gamma   90.00
#
_symmetry.space_group_name_H-M   'P 1'
#
loop_
_entity.id
_entity.type
_entity.pdbx_description
1 polymer ?
#
loop_
_entity_poly.entity_id
_entity_poly.type
_entity_poly.pdbx_seq_one_letter_code
_entity_poly.pdbx_strand_id
1 'polypeptide(L)'
;CGLVGGIYVSFIDSLILSFINYTVARIRVLGMEMNQLFSVENRSKEETVRFLRSMVIKHLDIISHVNQMNENFKWFFFIDFTLKSYHICLILVTFLDESTAAFFTIHWQIFKVSLGALLFTQVSILYYCANNVSNESVELGTFIYKSNWYGQPVEITRTMLIMMSRTVKALKLESFGVVILSNELLVKIYQASFTFVVLNLSKRVIR
;
A
#
# COMPACT_ATOMS: atom_id res chain seq x y z
N CYS A 1 -13.45 5.72 27.52
CA CYS A 1 -12.84 6.53 26.45
C CYS A 1 -11.91 5.75 25.51
N GLY A 2 -10.98 4.92 25.99
CA GLY A 2 -10.01 4.21 25.12
C GLY A 2 -10.62 3.28 24.06
N LEU A 3 -11.60 2.45 24.43
CA LEU A 3 -12.27 1.52 23.48
C LEU A 3 -13.00 2.25 22.34
N VAL A 4 -13.71 3.33 22.68
CA VAL A 4 -14.42 4.15 21.70
C VAL A 4 -13.43 4.78 20.71
N GLY A 5 -12.31 5.32 21.19
CA GLY A 5 -11.25 5.85 20.33
C GLY A 5 -10.63 4.79 19.40
N GLY A 6 -10.37 3.58 19.91
CA GLY A 6 -9.85 2.47 19.10
C GLY A 6 -10.79 2.04 17.97
N ILE A 7 -12.11 2.06 18.23
CA ILE A 7 -13.13 1.76 17.20
C ILE A 7 -13.10 2.83 16.11
N TYR A 8 -13.03 4.13 16.47
CA TYR A 8 -12.95 5.21 15.49
C TYR A 8 -11.70 5.11 14.60
N VAL A 9 -10.53 4.86 15.19
CA VAL A 9 -9.29 4.67 14.41
C VAL A 9 -9.40 3.49 13.45
N SER A 10 -9.91 2.35 13.93
CA SER A 10 -10.09 1.16 13.09
C SER A 10 -11.07 1.39 11.94
N PHE A 11 -12.13 2.18 12.17
CA PHE A 11 -13.08 2.55 11.12
C PHE A 11 -12.43 3.43 10.05
N ILE A 12 -11.65 4.43 10.44
CA ILE A 12 -10.94 5.30 9.51
C ILE A 12 -9.91 4.50 8.72
N ASP A 13 -9.13 3.63 9.37
CA ASP A 13 -8.16 2.75 8.70
C ASP A 13 -8.85 1.85 7.67
N SER A 14 -10.02 1.31 7.99
CA SER A 14 -10.81 0.47 7.07
C SER A 14 -11.31 1.27 5.86
N LEU A 15 -11.74 2.52 6.08
CA LEU A 15 -12.16 3.41 5.00
C LEU A 15 -10.99 3.72 4.06
N ILE A 16 -9.83 4.05 4.60
CA ILE A 16 -8.61 4.33 3.83
C ILE A 16 -8.16 3.09 3.07
N LEU A 17 -8.17 1.92 3.70
CA LEU A 17 -7.85 0.65 3.05
C LEU A 17 -8.80 0.38 1.87
N SER A 18 -10.08 0.72 2.00
CA SER A 18 -11.07 0.61 0.92
C SER A 18 -10.71 1.53 -0.27
N PHE A 19 -10.33 2.79 -0.02
CA PHE A 19 -9.88 3.70 -1.08
C PHE A 19 -8.62 3.20 -1.81
N ILE A 20 -7.66 2.66 -1.05
CA ILE A 20 -6.43 2.08 -1.61
C ILE A 20 -6.77 0.87 -2.49
N ASN A 21 -7.57 -0.06 -1.98
CA ASN A 21 -7.97 -1.25 -2.72
C ASN A 21 -8.83 -0.92 -3.94
N TYR A 22 -9.68 0.11 -3.85
CA TYR A 22 -10.43 0.62 -4.99
C TYR A 22 -9.48 1.11 -6.09
N THR A 23 -8.44 1.86 -5.73
CA THR A 23 -7.41 2.30 -6.68
C THR A 23 -6.70 1.11 -7.35
N VAL A 24 -6.29 0.11 -6.55
CA VAL A 24 -5.68 -1.13 -7.06
C VAL A 24 -6.60 -1.83 -8.05
N ALA A 25 -7.88 -1.98 -7.70
CA ALA A 25 -8.88 -2.61 -8.56
C ALA A 25 -9.04 -1.85 -9.89
N ARG A 26 -9.05 -0.51 -9.87
CA ARG A 26 -9.12 0.30 -11.09
C ARG A 26 -7.90 0.09 -12.01
N ILE A 27 -6.70 -0.02 -11.44
CA ILE A 27 -5.48 -0.31 -12.22
C ILE A 27 -5.57 -1.70 -12.86
N ARG A 28 -6.01 -2.70 -12.10
CA ARG A 28 -6.20 -4.07 -12.61
C ARG A 28 -7.24 -4.16 -13.72
N VAL A 29 -8.39 -3.52 -13.54
CA VAL A 29 -9.45 -3.46 -14.57
C VAL A 29 -8.91 -2.81 -15.84
N LEU A 30 -8.16 -1.71 -15.72
CA LEU A 30 -7.51 -1.08 -16.87
C LEU A 30 -6.54 -2.04 -17.57
N GLY A 31 -5.72 -2.79 -16.82
CA GLY A 31 -4.83 -3.80 -17.40
C GLY A 31 -5.57 -4.91 -18.15
N MET A 32 -6.69 -5.40 -17.60
CA MET A 32 -7.53 -6.42 -18.25
C MET A 32 -8.20 -5.88 -19.53
N GLU A 33 -8.77 -4.68 -19.48
CA GLU A 33 -9.38 -4.01 -20.64
C GLU A 33 -8.35 -3.78 -21.76
N MET A 34 -7.11 -3.44 -21.40
CA MET A 34 -6.02 -3.29 -22.36
C MET A 34 -5.65 -4.63 -23.00
N ASN A 35 -5.56 -5.73 -22.24
CA ASN A 35 -5.31 -7.05 -22.83
C ASN A 35 -6.44 -7.47 -23.80
N GLN A 36 -7.70 -7.19 -23.46
CA GLN A 36 -8.85 -7.48 -24.33
C GLN A 36 -8.83 -6.67 -25.64
N LEU A 37 -8.22 -5.48 -25.66
CA LEU A 37 -8.08 -4.69 -26.89
C LEU A 37 -7.32 -5.45 -27.98
N PHE A 38 -6.33 -6.26 -27.61
CA PHE A 38 -5.46 -6.95 -28.56
C PHE A 38 -5.85 -8.41 -28.83
N SER A 39 -6.77 -8.97 -28.04
CA SER A 39 -7.27 -10.33 -28.28
C SER A 39 -8.40 -10.37 -29.31
N VAL A 40 -9.01 -9.24 -29.66
CA VAL A 40 -10.13 -9.17 -30.61
C VAL A 40 -9.59 -8.79 -32.00
N GLU A 41 -9.43 -9.79 -32.87
CA GLU A 41 -8.80 -9.67 -34.19
C GLU A 41 -9.59 -8.86 -35.26
N ASN A 42 -10.80 -8.38 -34.96
CA ASN A 42 -11.71 -7.77 -35.96
C ASN A 42 -12.33 -6.43 -35.54
N ARG A 43 -11.60 -5.55 -34.85
CA ARG A 43 -12.09 -4.19 -34.55
C ARG A 43 -11.83 -3.20 -35.69
N SER A 44 -12.81 -2.35 -35.99
CA SER A 44 -12.60 -1.19 -36.86
C SER A 44 -11.51 -0.27 -36.26
N LYS A 45 -10.72 0.36 -37.12
CA LYS A 45 -9.64 1.28 -36.70
C LYS A 45 -10.18 2.40 -35.80
N GLU A 46 -11.35 2.94 -36.14
CA GLU A 46 -12.03 4.01 -35.42
C GLU A 46 -12.48 3.56 -34.02
N GLU A 47 -12.89 2.29 -33.88
CA GLU A 47 -13.26 1.71 -32.59
C GLU A 47 -12.04 1.50 -31.70
N THR A 48 -10.93 1.01 -32.25
CA THR A 48 -9.67 0.83 -31.53
C THR A 48 -9.12 2.16 -31.01
N VAL A 49 -9.16 3.21 -31.83
CA VAL A 49 -8.72 4.56 -31.42
C VAL A 49 -9.63 5.13 -30.32
N ARG A 50 -10.96 5.00 -30.45
CA ARG A 50 -11.90 5.44 -29.39
C ARG A 50 -11.68 4.69 -28.08
N PHE A 51 -11.48 3.39 -28.15
CA PHE A 51 -11.21 2.57 -26.97
C PHE A 51 -9.89 2.96 -26.32
N LEU A 52 -8.81 3.11 -27.10
CA LEU A 52 -7.51 3.54 -26.61
C LEU A 52 -7.59 4.91 -25.93
N ARG A 53 -8.31 5.87 -26.53
CA ARG A 53 -8.55 7.17 -25.91
C ARG A 53 -9.26 7.04 -24.56
N SER A 54 -10.26 6.17 -24.46
CA SER A 54 -10.92 5.87 -23.18
C SER A 54 -9.94 5.31 -22.15
N MET A 55 -9.04 4.39 -22.55
CA MET A 55 -8.02 3.83 -21.65
C MET A 55 -7.04 4.90 -21.14
N VAL A 56 -6.59 5.79 -22.04
CA VAL A 56 -5.72 6.91 -21.66
C VAL A 56 -6.42 7.82 -20.64
N ILE A 57 -7.69 8.16 -20.87
CA ILE A 57 -8.47 8.99 -19.95
C ILE A 57 -8.63 8.29 -18.59
N LYS A 58 -8.97 6.99 -18.57
CA LYS A 58 -9.06 6.20 -17.33
C LYS A 58 -7.72 6.17 -16.59
N HIS A 59 -6.60 5.99 -17.29
CA HIS A 59 -5.27 5.99 -16.68
C HIS A 59 -4.92 7.35 -16.06
N LEU A 60 -5.18 8.44 -16.78
CA LEU A 60 -4.97 9.80 -16.29
C LEU A 60 -5.85 10.12 -15.07
N ASP A 61 -7.10 9.65 -15.06
CA ASP A 61 -7.99 9.80 -13.93
C ASP A 61 -7.50 9.04 -12.70
N ILE A 62 -6.98 7.81 -12.87
CA ILE A 62 -6.35 7.06 -11.78
C ILE A 62 -5.14 7.82 -11.22
N ILE A 63 -4.26 8.34 -12.08
CA ILE A 63 -3.09 9.13 -11.65
C ILE A 63 -3.55 10.37 -10.86
N SER A 64 -4.56 11.08 -11.35
CA SER A 64 -5.15 12.24 -10.67
C SER A 64 -5.74 11.84 -9.31
N HIS A 65 -6.45 10.71 -9.24
CA HIS A 65 -7.04 10.19 -8.01
C HIS A 65 -5.98 9.88 -6.95
N VAL A 66 -4.88 9.21 -7.32
CA VAL A 66 -3.77 8.93 -6.39
C VAL A 66 -3.12 10.23 -5.90
N ASN A 67 -2.90 11.21 -6.78
CA ASN A 67 -2.36 12.51 -6.38
C ASN A 67 -3.29 13.24 -5.40
N GLN A 68 -4.60 13.20 -5.64
CA GLN A 68 -5.59 13.77 -4.73
C GLN A 68 -5.62 13.03 -3.38
N MET A 69 -5.50 11.70 -3.39
CA MET A 69 -5.37 10.91 -2.16
C MET A 69 -4.13 11.33 -1.37
N ASN A 70 -2.98 11.49 -2.02
CA ASN A 70 -1.76 11.94 -1.36
C ASN A 70 -1.93 13.35 -0.77
N GLU A 71 -2.50 14.30 -1.50
CA GLU A 71 -2.70 15.67 -0.99
C GLU A 71 -3.71 15.75 0.15
N ASN A 72 -4.82 15.03 0.05
CA ASN A 72 -5.89 15.07 1.05
C ASN A 72 -5.54 14.27 2.31
N PHE A 73 -4.88 13.12 2.15
CA PHE A 73 -4.55 12.22 3.25
C PHE A 73 -3.11 12.33 3.74
N LYS A 74 -2.29 13.27 3.25
CA LYS A 74 -0.90 13.46 3.73
C LYS A 74 -0.81 13.58 5.25
N TRP A 75 -1.63 14.45 5.85
CA TRP A 75 -1.66 14.66 7.29
C TRP A 75 -2.13 13.40 8.03
N PHE A 76 -3.14 12.74 7.48
CA PHE A 76 -3.66 11.50 8.03
C PHE A 76 -2.57 10.42 8.08
N PHE A 77 -1.91 10.14 6.95
CA PHE A 77 -0.83 9.14 6.88
C PHE A 77 0.34 9.47 7.82
N PHE A 78 0.67 10.75 7.99
CA PHE A 78 1.74 11.16 8.90
C PHE A 78 1.39 10.91 10.37
N ILE A 79 0.18 11.30 10.77
CA ILE A 79 -0.32 11.08 12.13
C ILE A 79 -0.47 9.58 12.40
N ASP A 80 -1.04 8.83 11.46
CA ASP A 80 -1.19 7.38 11.54
C ASP A 80 0.16 6.68 11.72
N PHE A 81 1.16 7.03 10.91
CA PHE A 81 2.53 6.53 11.05
C PHE A 81 3.11 6.81 12.45
N THR A 82 2.95 8.04 12.93
CA THR A 82 3.47 8.45 14.24
C THR A 82 2.78 7.70 15.39
N LEU A 83 1.45 7.58 15.33
CA LEU A 83 0.66 6.85 16.33
C LEU A 83 1.02 5.35 16.32
N LYS A 84 1.09 4.72 15.15
CA LYS A 84 1.48 3.31 15.03
C LYS A 84 2.91 3.06 15.51
N SER A 85 3.85 3.96 15.20
CA SER A 85 5.22 3.90 15.73
C SER A 85 5.24 4.00 17.26
N TYR A 86 4.44 4.90 17.85
CA TYR A 86 4.32 5.04 19.29
C TYR A 86 3.72 3.77 19.94
N HIS A 87 2.65 3.21 19.36
CA HIS A 87 2.04 1.97 19.82
C HIS A 87 3.01 0.78 19.78
N ILE A 88 3.78 0.64 18.69
CA ILE A 88 4.81 -0.39 18.57
C ILE A 88 5.83 -0.25 19.70
N CYS A 89 6.34 0.97 19.95
CA CYS A 89 7.29 1.23 21.03
C CYS A 89 6.74 0.83 22.42
N LEU A 90 5.51 1.25 22.74
CA LEU A 90 4.85 0.87 24.00
C LEU A 90 4.74 -0.64 24.18
N ILE A 91 4.37 -1.35 23.10
CA ILE A 91 4.25 -2.80 23.13
C ILE A 91 5.61 -3.45 23.38
N LEU A 92 6.67 -3.00 22.70
CA LEU A 92 8.01 -3.52 22.92
C LEU A 92 8.48 -3.32 24.37
N VAL A 93 8.22 -2.16 24.98
CA VAL A 93 8.56 -1.90 26.39
C VAL A 93 7.77 -2.83 27.33
N THR A 94 6.47 -2.99 27.10
CA THR A 94 5.62 -3.88 27.93
C THR A 94 5.91 -5.36 27.75
N PHE A 95 6.52 -5.76 26.63
CA PHE A 95 7.06 -7.11 26.45
C PHE A 95 8.35 -7.33 27.22
N LEU A 96 9.20 -6.32 27.31
CA LEU A 96 10.45 -6.39 28.07
C LEU A 96 10.19 -6.32 29.58
N ASP A 97 9.13 -5.65 30.03
CA ASP A 97 8.83 -5.56 31.46
C ASP A 97 8.38 -6.91 32.06
N GLU A 98 9.15 -7.42 33.03
CA GLU A 98 8.93 -8.70 33.70
C GLU A 98 8.20 -8.55 35.06
N SER A 99 7.87 -7.32 35.49
CA SER A 99 7.50 -7.02 36.87
C SER A 99 6.07 -7.39 37.32
N THR A 100 5.35 -8.27 36.61
CA THR A 100 3.92 -8.56 36.90
C THR A 100 3.69 -9.90 37.61
N ALA A 101 3.09 -9.83 38.80
CA ALA A 101 2.82 -10.92 39.75
C ALA A 101 2.05 -12.15 39.18
N ALA A 102 2.45 -13.33 39.66
CA ALA A 102 2.23 -14.67 39.11
C ALA A 102 0.77 -15.12 38.80
N PHE A 103 -0.26 -14.49 39.38
CA PHE A 103 -1.66 -14.93 39.23
C PHE A 103 -2.41 -14.21 38.09
N PHE A 104 -1.99 -12.99 37.75
CA PHE A 104 -2.50 -12.23 36.59
C PHE A 104 -1.73 -12.55 35.29
N THR A 105 -0.67 -13.35 35.39
CA THR A 105 0.37 -13.47 34.37
C THR A 105 -0.14 -14.09 33.07
N ILE A 106 -0.87 -15.21 33.07
CA ILE A 106 -1.24 -15.87 31.81
C ILE A 106 -2.22 -15.00 30.99
N HIS A 107 -3.29 -14.51 31.60
CA HIS A 107 -4.28 -13.67 30.92
C HIS A 107 -3.66 -12.34 30.43
N TRP A 108 -2.80 -11.72 31.23
CA TRP A 108 -2.10 -10.50 30.85
C TRP A 108 -1.10 -10.73 29.70
N GLN A 109 -0.34 -11.82 29.72
CA GLN A 109 0.59 -12.16 28.64
C GLN A 109 -0.16 -12.48 27.34
N ILE A 110 -1.27 -13.22 27.41
CA ILE A 110 -2.14 -13.47 26.25
C ILE A 110 -2.67 -12.15 25.69
N PHE A 111 -3.11 -11.23 26.54
CA PHE A 111 -3.59 -9.91 26.12
C PHE A 111 -2.49 -9.08 25.44
N LYS A 112 -1.27 -9.07 25.97
CA LYS A 112 -0.13 -8.36 25.34
C LYS A 112 0.21 -8.95 23.96
N VAL A 113 0.27 -10.28 23.86
CA VAL A 113 0.54 -10.99 22.61
C VAL A 113 -0.55 -10.73 21.58
N SER A 114 -1.83 -10.80 21.97
CA SER A 114 -2.93 -10.56 21.05
C SER A 114 -2.97 -9.11 20.55
N LEU A 115 -2.72 -8.13 21.43
CA LEU A 115 -2.62 -6.72 21.05
C LEU A 115 -1.46 -6.47 20.08
N GLY A 116 -0.29 -7.05 20.36
CA GLY A 116 0.88 -6.97 19.48
C GLY A 116 0.61 -7.58 18.10
N ALA A 117 0.02 -8.77 18.05
CA ALA A 117 -0.34 -9.45 16.81
C ALA A 117 -1.36 -8.65 15.99
N LEU A 118 -2.36 -8.05 16.65
CA LEU A 118 -3.37 -7.21 16.00
C LEU A 118 -2.73 -5.99 15.33
N LEU A 119 -1.89 -5.25 16.05
CA LEU A 119 -1.22 -4.06 15.53
C LEU A 119 -0.23 -4.40 14.41
N PHE A 120 0.51 -5.50 14.55
CA PHE A 120 1.40 -6.00 13.50
C PHE A 120 0.61 -6.28 12.21
N THR A 121 -0.53 -6.95 12.33
CA THR A 121 -1.41 -7.29 11.20
C THR A 121 -2.00 -6.03 10.56
N GLN A 122 -2.47 -5.07 11.34
CA GLN A 122 -3.03 -3.81 10.85
C GLN A 122 -2.00 -3.01 10.03
N VAL A 123 -0.79 -2.85 10.56
CA VAL A 123 0.29 -2.14 9.88
C VAL A 123 0.70 -2.92 8.62
N SER A 124 0.86 -4.24 8.71
CA SER A 124 1.21 -5.10 7.56
C SER A 124 0.21 -4.97 6.41
N ILE A 125 -1.10 -5.08 6.69
CA ILE A 125 -2.14 -5.02 5.67
C ILE A 125 -2.14 -3.67 4.96
N LEU A 126 -2.07 -2.56 5.72
CA LEU A 126 -2.08 -1.22 5.15
C LEU A 126 -0.90 -1.00 4.21
N TYR A 127 0.31 -1.35 4.64
CA TYR A 127 1.53 -1.14 3.88
C TYR A 127 1.60 -2.07 2.67
N TYR A 128 1.11 -3.30 2.80
CA TYR A 128 0.98 -4.23 1.70
C TYR A 128 0.03 -3.71 0.61
N CYS A 129 -1.17 -3.26 1.00
CA CYS A 129 -2.13 -2.68 0.06
C CYS A 129 -1.60 -1.40 -0.60
N ALA A 130 -0.92 -0.53 0.16
CA ALA A 130 -0.27 0.66 -0.40
C ALA A 130 0.82 0.29 -1.41
N ASN A 131 1.65 -0.71 -1.10
CA ASN A 131 2.68 -1.22 -2.00
C ASN A 131 2.08 -1.83 -3.28
N ASN A 132 0.93 -2.49 -3.18
CA ASN A 132 0.24 -3.04 -4.35
C ASN A 132 -0.15 -1.95 -5.36
N VAL A 133 -0.52 -0.73 -4.93
CA VAL A 133 -0.77 0.39 -5.86
C VAL A 133 0.48 0.65 -6.72
N SER A 134 1.66 0.68 -6.11
CA SER A 134 2.91 0.86 -6.82
C SER A 134 3.23 -0.31 -7.74
N ASN A 135 3.14 -1.54 -7.25
CA ASN A 135 3.43 -2.73 -8.04
C ASN A 135 2.52 -2.83 -9.28
N GLU A 136 1.21 -2.68 -9.09
CA GLU A 136 0.21 -2.78 -10.16
C GLU A 136 0.36 -1.64 -11.17
N SER A 137 0.74 -0.44 -10.72
CA SER A 137 1.00 0.67 -11.64
C SER A 137 2.17 0.42 -12.59
N VAL A 138 3.21 -0.29 -12.12
CA VAL A 138 4.37 -0.69 -12.95
C VAL A 138 4.01 -1.91 -13.81
N GLU A 139 3.27 -2.86 -13.25
CA GLU A 139 2.82 -4.06 -13.95
C GLU A 139 1.91 -3.72 -15.13
N LEU A 140 1.09 -2.66 -15.02
CA LEU A 140 0.34 -2.10 -16.14
C LEU A 140 1.23 -1.84 -17.36
N GLY A 141 2.42 -1.25 -17.18
CA GLY A 141 3.38 -1.06 -18.26
C GLY A 141 3.84 -2.37 -18.90
N THR A 142 4.05 -3.39 -18.07
CA THR A 142 4.43 -4.74 -18.53
C THR A 142 3.31 -5.41 -19.32
N PHE A 143 2.05 -5.23 -18.93
CA PHE A 143 0.90 -5.73 -19.69
C PHE A 143 0.81 -5.08 -21.07
N ILE A 144 0.97 -3.75 -21.14
CA ILE A 144 0.99 -3.05 -22.43
C ILE A 144 2.18 -3.54 -23.26
N TYR A 145 3.36 -3.73 -22.67
CA TYR A 145 4.54 -4.21 -23.40
C TYR A 145 4.35 -5.60 -24.02
N LYS A 146 3.72 -6.53 -23.28
CA LYS A 146 3.42 -7.89 -23.74
C LYS A 146 2.30 -7.97 -24.78
N SER A 147 1.58 -6.87 -25.01
CA SER A 147 0.51 -6.83 -26.00
C SER A 147 1.01 -6.77 -27.45
N ASN A 148 0.13 -7.07 -28.42
CA ASN A 148 0.45 -7.04 -29.86
C ASN A 148 0.46 -5.60 -30.43
N TRP A 149 1.16 -4.66 -29.78
CA TRP A 149 1.22 -3.25 -30.18
C TRP A 149 2.11 -2.98 -31.40
N TYR A 150 3.05 -3.89 -31.71
CA TYR A 150 4.02 -3.76 -32.80
C TYR A 150 3.37 -3.82 -34.19
N GLY A 151 2.26 -4.54 -34.34
CA GLY A 151 1.52 -4.68 -35.59
C GLY A 151 0.46 -3.59 -35.82
N GLN A 152 0.35 -2.62 -34.91
CA GLN A 152 -0.70 -1.59 -34.95
C GLN A 152 -0.28 -0.35 -35.75
N PRO A 153 -1.24 0.48 -36.20
CA PRO A 153 -0.95 1.76 -36.83
C PRO A 153 -0.12 2.69 -35.94
N VAL A 154 0.73 3.53 -36.56
CA VAL A 154 1.66 4.45 -35.88
C VAL A 154 0.99 5.31 -34.78
N GLU A 155 -0.23 5.77 -35.00
CA GLU A 155 -0.99 6.56 -34.02
C GLU A 155 -1.28 5.80 -32.72
N ILE A 156 -1.65 4.52 -32.85
CA ILE A 156 -1.93 3.62 -31.73
C ILE A 156 -0.63 3.26 -31.00
N THR A 157 0.40 2.88 -31.76
CA THR A 157 1.72 2.55 -31.23
C THR A 157 2.31 3.71 -30.44
N ARG A 158 2.26 4.94 -30.97
CA ARG A 158 2.77 6.14 -30.29
C ARG A 158 2.06 6.38 -28.95
N THR A 159 0.73 6.23 -28.93
CA THR A 159 -0.06 6.42 -27.71
C THR A 159 0.26 5.36 -26.66
N MET A 160 0.42 4.10 -27.06
CA MET A 160 0.80 3.01 -26.17
C MET A 160 2.21 3.20 -25.59
N LEU A 161 3.17 3.63 -26.40
CA LEU A 161 4.53 3.95 -25.95
C LEU A 161 4.53 5.08 -24.91
N ILE A 162 3.70 6.10 -25.11
CA ILE A 162 3.51 7.17 -24.12
C ILE A 162 2.95 6.59 -22.83
N MET A 163 1.91 5.76 -22.89
CA MET A 163 1.34 5.12 -21.70
C MET A 163 2.37 4.27 -20.96
N MET A 164 3.13 3.41 -21.66
CA MET A 164 4.22 2.62 -21.08
C MET A 164 5.29 3.50 -20.43
N SER A 165 5.68 4.60 -21.08
CA SER A 165 6.68 5.50 -20.53
C SER A 165 6.20 6.17 -19.23
N ARG A 166 4.89 6.36 -19.08
CA ARG A 166 4.30 6.92 -17.84
C ARG A 166 4.25 5.91 -16.71
N THR A 167 4.01 4.63 -16.98
CA THR A 167 3.94 3.57 -15.95
C THR A 167 5.30 3.22 -15.34
N VAL A 168 6.41 3.58 -16.00
CA VAL A 168 7.77 3.50 -15.42
C VAL A 168 7.85 4.25 -14.09
N LYS A 169 7.15 5.40 -13.97
CA LYS A 169 7.01 6.10 -12.70
C LYS A 169 5.87 5.48 -11.90
N ALA A 170 6.22 4.62 -10.94
CA ALA A 170 5.27 3.98 -10.05
C ALA A 170 4.39 5.00 -9.31
N LEU A 171 3.09 4.71 -9.21
CA LEU A 171 2.15 5.43 -8.36
C LEU A 171 2.39 5.04 -6.91
N LYS A 172 2.78 5.99 -6.07
CA LYS A 172 3.13 5.76 -4.67
C LYS A 172 2.19 6.52 -3.76
N LEU A 173 1.80 5.87 -2.66
CA LEU A 173 1.14 6.56 -1.55
C LEU A 173 2.23 7.09 -0.62
N GLU A 174 2.25 8.41 -0.45
CA GLU A 174 3.28 9.08 0.33
C GLU A 174 2.70 10.24 1.14
N SER A 175 3.44 10.61 2.19
CA SER A 175 3.14 11.74 3.05
C SER A 175 4.35 12.67 3.11
N PHE A 176 4.13 13.94 2.76
CA PHE A 176 5.12 15.03 2.74
C PHE A 176 6.43 14.72 1.98
N GLY A 177 6.45 13.69 1.13
CA GLY A 177 7.66 13.20 0.48
C GLY A 177 8.69 12.56 1.44
N VAL A 178 8.34 12.38 2.72
CA VAL A 178 9.22 11.80 3.75
C VAL A 178 8.86 10.34 4.01
N VAL A 179 7.56 10.05 4.09
CA VAL A 179 7.05 8.71 4.41
C VAL A 179 6.40 8.13 3.17
N ILE A 180 7.05 7.15 2.56
CA ILE A 180 6.49 6.39 1.43
C ILE A 180 5.93 5.07 1.99
N LEU A 181 4.62 4.90 1.91
CA LEU A 181 3.94 3.69 2.39
C LEU A 181 4.28 2.54 1.46
N SER A 182 5.24 1.72 1.89
CA SER A 182 5.82 0.63 1.10
C SER A 182 6.24 -0.53 1.99
N ASN A 183 6.32 -1.73 1.40
CA ASN A 183 6.82 -2.90 2.13
C ASN A 183 8.26 -2.73 2.60
N GLU A 184 9.06 -1.93 1.89
CA GLU A 184 10.42 -1.60 2.31
C GLU A 184 10.44 -0.83 3.63
N LEU A 185 9.56 0.17 3.78
CA LEU A 185 9.42 0.92 5.04
C LEU A 185 8.92 0.01 6.17
N LEU A 186 7.99 -0.90 5.87
CA LEU A 186 7.50 -1.88 6.84
C LEU A 186 8.63 -2.77 7.39
N VAL A 187 9.46 -3.31 6.50
CA VAL A 187 10.62 -4.14 6.89
C VAL A 187 11.60 -3.35 7.76
N LYS A 188 11.85 -2.08 7.42
CA LYS A 188 12.72 -1.19 8.23
C LYS A 188 12.16 -1.00 9.64
N ILE A 189 10.85 -0.78 9.79
CA ILE A 189 10.20 -0.68 11.12
C ILE A 189 10.38 -1.96 11.94
N TYR A 190 10.21 -3.12 11.31
CA TYR A 190 10.36 -4.41 11.99
C TYR A 190 11.80 -4.72 12.36
N GLN A 191 12.77 -4.38 11.50
CA GLN A 191 14.19 -4.51 11.82
C GLN A 191 14.59 -3.63 13.00
N ALA A 192 14.12 -2.38 13.04
CA ALA A 192 14.34 -1.49 14.18
C ALA A 192 13.75 -2.06 15.47
N SER A 193 12.52 -2.59 15.39
CA SER A 193 11.82 -3.21 16.53
C SER A 193 12.57 -4.44 17.05
N PHE A 194 13.02 -5.33 16.16
CA PHE A 194 13.81 -6.51 16.52
C PHE A 194 15.15 -6.12 17.14
N THR A 195 15.85 -5.15 16.55
CA THR A 195 17.12 -4.64 17.07
C THR A 195 16.95 -4.09 18.49
N PHE A 196 15.88 -3.34 18.75
CA PHE A 196 15.57 -2.84 20.09
C PHE A 196 15.40 -3.96 21.12
N VAL A 197 14.67 -5.03 20.78
CA VAL A 197 14.49 -6.18 21.67
C VAL A 197 15.82 -6.88 21.94
N VAL A 198 16.58 -7.21 20.88
CA VAL A 198 17.86 -7.91 21.01
C VAL A 198 18.88 -7.11 21.84
N LEU A 199 18.96 -5.80 21.64
CA LEU A 199 19.84 -4.93 22.43
C LEU A 199 19.46 -4.92 23.91
N ASN A 200 18.18 -4.92 24.24
CA ASN A 200 17.74 -4.96 25.64
C ASN A 200 17.96 -6.34 26.28
N LEU A 201 17.76 -7.42 25.52
CA LEU A 201 18.03 -8.78 25.99
C LEU A 201 19.52 -9.02 26.24
N SER A 202 20.40 -8.59 25.32
CA SER A 202 21.85 -8.71 25.50
C SER A 202 22.36 -7.96 26.75
N LYS A 203 21.81 -6.77 27.04
CA LYS A 203 22.12 -6.02 28.27
C LYS A 203 21.68 -6.74 29.54
N ARG A 204 20.65 -7.60 29.49
CA ARG A 204 20.22 -8.42 30.64
C ARG A 204 21.12 -9.63 30.86
N VAL A 205 21.65 -10.24 29.80
CA VAL A 205 22.55 -11.41 29.90
C VAL A 205 23.92 -11.03 30.48
N ILE A 206 24.38 -9.79 30.25
CA ILE A 206 25.68 -9.30 30.73
C ILE A 206 25.62 -8.82 32.20
N ARG A 207 24.43 -8.58 32.75
CA ARG A 207 24.22 -8.13 34.14
C ARG A 207 23.91 -9.31 35.05
#